data_AF-A0A7C6VF11-F1
#
_entry.id   AF-A0A7C6VF11-F1
#
_cell.length_a   1.000
_cell.length_b   1.000
_cell.length_c   1.000
_cell.angle_alpha   90.00
_cell.angle_beta   90.00
_cell.angle_gamma   90.00
#
_symmetry.space_group_name_H-M   'P 1'
#
loop_
_entity.id
_entity.type
_entity.pdbx_description
1 polymer ?
#
loop_
_entity_poly.entity_id
_entity_poly.type
_entity_poly.pdbx_seq_one_letter_code
_entity_poly.pdbx_strand_id
1 'polypeptide(L)'
;RVINDLAAAVQQIAMNANSVASDSAAAQELAQTGTQTAEQTVTQIEVANTSIQDATGVIKTLGTRSEEIGNIVGVITAIAEQTNLLALNAAIEAARAGEQGRGFAVVADEVRKLAEQSADAAKQIGGLIKEIQQDIDKAISVMGTGAEELASGTDQVRAVDASFRDILTAVQRVTERMQEVSSATEEIASGSEQVVTTIGEISEISKNSAAGTQNVGALTEEQTASMEEIAAAAQQLNQMAGDLERLLGRFKL
;
A
#
# COMPACT_ATOMS: atom_id res chain seq x y z
N ARG A 1 40.66 7.37 20.43
CA ARG A 1 40.27 6.88 19.09
C ARG A 1 38.95 6.13 19.16
N VAL A 2 38.89 4.99 19.87
CA VAL A 2 37.66 4.18 20.02
C VAL A 2 36.44 4.98 20.48
N ILE A 3 36.58 5.90 21.43
CA ILE A 3 35.43 6.73 21.88
C ILE A 3 34.99 7.75 20.83
N ASN A 4 35.92 8.38 20.11
CA ASN A 4 35.54 9.28 19.01
C ASN A 4 34.84 8.51 17.88
N ASP A 5 35.27 7.27 17.62
CA ASP A 5 34.63 6.38 16.65
C ASP A 5 33.21 5.98 17.13
N LEU A 6 33.02 5.76 18.44
CA LEU A 6 31.72 5.48 19.04
C LEU A 6 30.77 6.69 18.96
N ALA A 7 31.23 7.89 19.28
CA ALA A 7 30.43 9.11 19.18
C ALA A 7 29.95 9.37 17.75
N ALA A 8 30.82 9.15 16.75
CA ALA A 8 30.46 9.25 15.35
C ALA A 8 29.43 8.19 14.93
N ALA A 9 29.57 6.95 15.40
CA ALA A 9 28.61 5.88 15.14
C ALA A 9 27.22 6.18 15.75
N VAL A 10 27.18 6.68 16.98
CA VAL A 10 25.95 7.11 17.67
C VAL A 10 25.25 8.23 16.90
N GLN A 11 25.99 9.25 16.46
CA GLN A 11 25.43 10.31 15.61
C GLN A 11 24.88 9.77 14.30
N GLN A 12 25.58 8.82 13.66
CA GLN A 12 25.11 8.19 12.43
C GLN A 12 23.81 7.40 12.64
N ILE A 13 23.69 6.67 13.76
CA ILE A 13 22.47 5.95 14.11
C ILE A 13 21.31 6.93 14.31
N ALA A 14 21.52 8.02 15.04
CA ALA A 14 20.50 9.05 15.25
C ALA A 14 20.04 9.70 13.93
N MET A 15 20.97 10.02 13.03
CA MET A 15 20.64 10.57 11.70
C MET A 15 19.84 9.57 10.86
N ASN A 16 20.27 8.30 10.82
CA ASN A 16 19.52 7.25 10.14
C ASN A 16 18.12 7.08 10.75
N ALA A 17 18.01 7.19 12.08
CA ALA A 17 16.73 7.02 12.74
C ALA A 17 15.73 8.13 12.38
N ASN A 18 16.19 9.37 12.35
CA ASN A 18 15.40 10.51 11.89
C ASN A 18 15.01 10.38 10.40
N SER A 19 15.91 9.88 9.55
CA SER A 19 15.60 9.62 8.14
C SER A 19 14.47 8.59 8.01
N VAL A 20 14.57 7.46 8.71
CA VAL A 20 13.53 6.42 8.68
C VAL A 20 12.20 6.94 9.23
N ALA A 21 12.21 7.78 10.27
CA ALA A 21 11.00 8.41 10.78
C ALA A 21 10.34 9.34 9.74
N SER A 22 11.14 10.12 9.03
CA SER A 22 10.66 10.99 7.94
C SER A 22 10.07 10.17 6.78
N ASP A 23 10.76 9.12 6.35
CA ASP A 23 10.29 8.23 5.28
C ASP A 23 9.01 7.49 5.70
N SER A 24 8.92 7.11 6.98
CA SER A 24 7.71 6.52 7.56
C SER A 24 6.53 7.49 7.55
N ALA A 25 6.74 8.76 7.90
CA ALA A 25 5.69 9.78 7.82
C ALA A 25 5.18 9.97 6.38
N ALA A 26 6.08 10.01 5.39
CA ALA A 26 5.69 10.09 3.99
C ALA A 26 4.93 8.84 3.52
N ALA A 27 5.37 7.64 3.94
CA ALA A 27 4.66 6.39 3.65
C ALA A 27 3.25 6.36 4.28
N GLN A 28 3.09 6.93 5.48
CA GLN A 28 1.81 7.06 6.15
C GLN A 28 0.84 7.94 5.34
N GLU A 29 1.29 9.11 4.88
CA GLU A 29 0.48 10.03 4.06
C GLU A 29 0.07 9.38 2.73
N LEU A 30 0.98 8.67 2.07
CA LEU A 30 0.69 7.94 0.84
C LEU A 30 -0.34 6.83 1.06
N ALA A 31 -0.22 6.07 2.14
CA ALA A 31 -1.18 5.01 2.46
C ALA A 31 -2.56 5.59 2.85
N GLN A 32 -2.63 6.71 3.57
CA GLN A 32 -3.88 7.42 3.85
C GLN A 32 -4.55 7.90 2.55
N THR A 33 -3.78 8.54 1.66
CA THR A 33 -4.28 8.96 0.34
C THR A 33 -4.78 7.75 -0.46
N GLY A 34 -4.08 6.61 -0.36
CA GLY A 34 -4.49 5.33 -0.93
C GLY A 34 -5.85 4.85 -0.43
N THR A 35 -6.07 4.83 0.89
CA THR A 35 -7.37 4.47 1.49
C THR A 35 -8.49 5.39 1.02
N GLN A 36 -8.28 6.71 1.02
CA GLN A 36 -9.27 7.68 0.55
C GLN A 36 -9.61 7.47 -0.93
N THR A 37 -8.61 7.22 -1.77
CA THR A 37 -8.82 6.95 -3.19
C THR A 37 -9.59 5.65 -3.41
N ALA A 38 -9.32 4.61 -2.61
CA ALA A 38 -10.05 3.35 -2.67
C ALA A 38 -11.53 3.54 -2.28
N GLU A 39 -11.82 4.26 -1.20
CA GLU A 39 -13.18 4.59 -0.76
C GLU A 39 -13.96 5.40 -1.83
N GLN A 40 -13.32 6.40 -2.43
CA GLN A 40 -13.91 7.16 -3.54
C GLN A 40 -14.19 6.26 -4.75
N THR A 41 -13.28 5.34 -5.06
CA THR A 41 -13.44 4.40 -6.17
C THR A 41 -14.61 3.45 -5.94
N VAL A 42 -14.79 2.92 -4.72
CA VAL A 42 -15.97 2.11 -4.35
C VAL A 42 -17.25 2.90 -4.58
N THR A 43 -17.31 4.15 -4.10
CA THR A 43 -18.47 5.02 -4.29
C THR A 43 -18.77 5.23 -5.78
N GLN A 44 -17.74 5.43 -6.60
CA GLN A 44 -17.89 5.62 -8.05
C GLN A 44 -18.40 4.34 -8.75
N ILE A 45 -17.97 3.16 -8.29
CA ILE A 45 -18.46 1.87 -8.78
C ILE A 45 -19.94 1.69 -8.42
N GLU A 46 -20.37 2.06 -7.22
CA GLU A 46 -21.78 1.99 -6.81
C GLU A 46 -22.69 2.88 -7.69
N VAL A 47 -22.22 4.09 -8.03
CA VAL A 47 -22.91 4.97 -8.99
C VAL A 47 -22.99 4.34 -10.38
N ALA A 48 -21.90 3.71 -10.85
CA ALA A 48 -21.89 3.02 -12.14
C ALA A 48 -22.85 1.82 -12.14
N ASN A 49 -22.90 1.05 -11.05
CA ASN A 49 -23.81 -0.09 -10.91
C ASN A 49 -25.28 0.39 -10.93
N THR A 50 -25.59 1.49 -10.24
CA THR A 50 -26.92 2.10 -10.28
C THR A 50 -27.29 2.52 -11.71
N SER A 51 -26.36 3.12 -12.44
CA SER A 51 -26.58 3.53 -13.84
C SER A 51 -26.84 2.33 -14.76
N ILE A 52 -26.18 1.20 -14.54
CA ILE A 52 -26.43 -0.06 -15.26
C ILE A 52 -27.84 -0.59 -14.93
N GLN A 53 -28.25 -0.55 -13.66
CA GLN A 53 -29.60 -0.98 -13.26
C GLN A 53 -30.70 -0.12 -13.92
N ASP A 54 -30.53 1.20 -13.91
CA ASP A 54 -31.46 2.12 -14.56
C ASP A 54 -31.57 1.86 -16.06
N ALA A 55 -30.44 1.75 -16.75
CA ALA A 55 -30.43 1.44 -18.18
C ALA A 55 -31.02 0.06 -18.47
N THR A 56 -30.86 -0.93 -17.58
CA THR A 56 -31.48 -2.25 -17.72
C THR A 56 -33.01 -2.13 -17.64
N GLY A 57 -33.52 -1.28 -16.74
CA GLY A 57 -34.95 -0.99 -16.64
C GLY A 57 -35.52 -0.34 -17.91
N VAL A 58 -34.78 0.62 -18.49
CA VAL A 58 -35.17 1.27 -19.76
C VAL A 58 -35.20 0.27 -20.91
N ILE A 59 -34.18 -0.58 -21.04
CA ILE A 59 -34.10 -1.59 -22.10
C ILE A 59 -35.19 -2.65 -21.95
N LYS A 60 -35.51 -3.06 -20.71
CA LYS A 60 -36.64 -3.97 -20.47
C LYS A 60 -37.97 -3.35 -20.91
N THR A 61 -38.17 -2.06 -20.65
CA THR A 61 -39.35 -1.32 -21.12
C THR A 61 -39.41 -1.25 -22.66
N LEU A 62 -38.26 -1.05 -23.32
CA LEU A 62 -38.15 -1.14 -24.78
C LEU A 62 -38.53 -2.54 -25.30
N GLY A 63 -38.13 -3.60 -24.59
CA GLY A 63 -38.50 -4.98 -24.90
C GLY A 63 -40.01 -5.17 -24.93
N THR A 64 -40.70 -4.75 -23.88
CA THR A 64 -42.17 -4.81 -23.80
C THR A 64 -42.85 -4.01 -24.91
N ARG A 65 -42.35 -2.80 -25.21
CA ARG A 65 -42.90 -1.97 -26.32
C ARG A 65 -42.67 -2.61 -27.68
N SER A 66 -41.51 -3.22 -27.93
CA SER A 66 -41.25 -3.94 -29.18
C SER A 66 -42.14 -5.17 -29.34
N GLU A 67 -42.46 -5.87 -28.25
CA GLU A 67 -43.45 -6.96 -28.23
C GLU A 67 -44.86 -6.46 -28.59
N GLU A 68 -45.29 -5.34 -28.01
CA GLU A 68 -46.57 -4.69 -28.36
C GLU A 68 -46.62 -4.30 -29.84
N ILE A 69 -45.55 -3.72 -30.39
CA ILE A 69 -45.47 -3.39 -31.82
C ILE A 69 -45.52 -4.66 -32.67
N GLY A 70 -44.83 -5.74 -32.27
CA GLY A 70 -44.89 -7.03 -32.94
C GLY A 70 -46.33 -7.57 -33.04
N ASN A 71 -47.11 -7.45 -31.96
CA ASN A 71 -48.52 -7.82 -31.95
C ASN A 71 -49.37 -6.97 -32.91
N ILE A 72 -49.14 -5.65 -32.94
CA ILE A 72 -49.82 -4.73 -33.86
C ILE A 72 -49.51 -5.09 -35.32
N VAL A 73 -48.24 -5.36 -35.63
CA VAL A 73 -47.81 -5.78 -36.97
C VAL A 73 -48.51 -7.08 -37.38
N GLY A 74 -48.63 -8.05 -36.47
CA GLY A 74 -49.40 -9.28 -36.70
C GLY A 74 -50.87 -9.02 -37.05
N VAL A 75 -51.52 -8.08 -36.35
CA VAL A 75 -52.90 -7.66 -36.68
C VAL A 75 -52.97 -6.99 -38.05
N ILE A 76 -52.01 -6.13 -38.41
CA ILE A 76 -51.96 -5.48 -39.73
C ILE A 76 -51.81 -6.53 -40.84
N THR A 77 -50.94 -7.53 -40.66
CA THR A 77 -50.79 -8.64 -41.61
C THR A 77 -52.11 -9.38 -41.80
N ALA A 78 -52.81 -9.71 -40.71
CA ALA A 78 -54.12 -10.37 -40.79
C ALA A 78 -55.18 -9.51 -41.51
N ILE A 79 -55.21 -8.20 -41.25
CA ILE A 79 -56.12 -7.27 -41.95
C ILE A 79 -55.78 -7.19 -43.44
N ALA A 80 -54.50 -7.13 -43.80
CA ALA A 80 -54.05 -7.08 -45.19
C ALA A 80 -54.45 -8.37 -45.94
N GLU A 81 -54.24 -9.54 -45.33
CA GLU A 81 -54.66 -10.83 -45.89
C GLU A 81 -56.18 -10.92 -46.07
N GLN A 82 -56.96 -10.47 -45.07
CA GLN A 82 -58.42 -10.45 -45.14
C GLN A 82 -58.92 -9.47 -46.22
N THR A 83 -58.28 -8.30 -46.35
CA THR A 83 -58.60 -7.30 -47.37
C THR A 83 -58.28 -7.83 -48.77
N ASN A 84 -57.15 -8.52 -48.92
CA ASN A 84 -56.77 -9.18 -50.17
C ASN A 84 -57.82 -10.22 -50.60
N LEU A 85 -58.31 -11.02 -49.64
CA LEU A 85 -59.34 -12.04 -49.87
C LEU A 85 -60.71 -11.40 -50.23
N LEU A 86 -61.09 -10.31 -49.55
CA LEU A 86 -62.30 -9.54 -49.87
C LEU A 86 -62.21 -8.90 -51.27
N ALA A 87 -61.07 -8.32 -51.61
CA ALA A 87 -60.81 -7.73 -52.92
C ALA A 87 -60.85 -8.77 -54.05
N LEU A 88 -60.30 -9.96 -53.81
CA LEU A 88 -60.38 -11.08 -54.74
C LEU A 88 -61.83 -11.52 -54.97
N ASN A 89 -62.63 -11.66 -53.91
CA ASN A 89 -64.05 -11.99 -54.03
C ASN A 89 -64.82 -10.90 -54.80
N ALA A 90 -64.52 -9.63 -54.56
CA ALA A 90 -65.12 -8.51 -55.29
C ALA A 90 -64.74 -8.52 -56.78
N ALA A 91 -63.48 -8.83 -57.11
CA ALA A 91 -63.01 -8.96 -58.49
C ALA A 91 -63.71 -10.11 -59.23
N ILE A 92 -63.93 -11.25 -58.55
CA ILE A 92 -64.68 -12.39 -59.08
C ILE A 92 -66.13 -11.99 -59.37
N GLU A 93 -66.81 -11.34 -58.44
CA GLU A 93 -68.22 -10.96 -58.62
C GLU A 93 -68.39 -9.85 -59.67
N ALA A 94 -67.43 -8.92 -59.75
CA ALA A 94 -67.37 -7.91 -60.81
C ALA A 94 -67.19 -8.53 -62.21
N ALA A 95 -66.34 -9.56 -62.34
CA ALA A 95 -66.21 -10.32 -63.59
C ALA A 95 -67.52 -11.05 -63.95
N ARG A 96 -68.27 -11.52 -62.94
CA ARG A 96 -69.55 -12.21 -63.09
C ARG A 96 -70.68 -11.29 -63.59
N ALA A 97 -70.63 -10.00 -63.23
CA ALA A 97 -71.58 -8.97 -63.69
C ALA A 97 -71.32 -8.48 -65.14
N GLY A 98 -70.26 -8.97 -65.81
CA GLY A 98 -69.96 -8.65 -67.21
C GLY A 98 -69.62 -7.16 -67.43
N GLU A 99 -70.18 -6.56 -68.49
CA GLU A 99 -69.92 -5.15 -68.86
C GLU A 99 -70.29 -4.15 -67.75
N GLN A 100 -71.31 -4.45 -66.92
CA GLN A 100 -71.74 -3.57 -65.83
C GLN A 100 -70.77 -3.58 -64.62
N GLY A 101 -69.94 -4.63 -64.50
CA GLY A 101 -68.97 -4.80 -63.40
C GLY A 101 -67.57 -4.26 -63.71
N ARG A 102 -67.30 -3.82 -64.94
CA ARG A 102 -65.94 -3.45 -65.40
C ARG A 102 -65.27 -2.39 -64.52
N GLY A 103 -66.00 -1.35 -64.10
CA GLY A 103 -65.46 -0.32 -63.20
C GLY A 103 -65.15 -0.86 -61.80
N PHE A 104 -65.99 -1.74 -61.27
CA PHE A 104 -65.77 -2.40 -59.98
C PHE A 104 -64.59 -3.38 -60.02
N ALA A 105 -64.38 -4.07 -61.14
CA ALA A 105 -63.26 -4.99 -61.31
C ALA A 105 -61.91 -4.26 -61.19
N VAL A 106 -61.79 -3.07 -61.79
CA VAL A 106 -60.56 -2.25 -61.70
C VAL A 106 -60.30 -1.80 -60.26
N VAL A 107 -61.33 -1.35 -59.56
CA VAL A 107 -61.20 -0.94 -58.15
C VAL A 107 -60.82 -2.13 -57.26
N ALA A 108 -61.45 -3.29 -57.47
CA ALA A 108 -61.14 -4.50 -56.71
C ALA A 108 -59.68 -4.95 -56.91
N ASP A 109 -59.16 -4.91 -58.15
CA ASP A 109 -57.77 -5.27 -58.42
C ASP A 109 -56.75 -4.26 -57.83
N GLU A 110 -57.10 -2.97 -57.77
CA GLU A 110 -56.27 -1.96 -57.12
C GLU A 110 -56.26 -2.13 -55.59
N VAL A 111 -57.41 -2.42 -54.97
CA VAL A 111 -57.49 -2.75 -53.53
C VAL A 111 -56.69 -4.03 -53.23
N ARG A 112 -56.75 -5.03 -54.12
CA ARG A 112 -55.97 -6.27 -54.01
C ARG A 112 -54.48 -5.99 -53.98
N LYS A 113 -53.97 -5.16 -54.91
CA LYS A 113 -52.57 -4.74 -54.94
C LYS A 113 -52.15 -3.97 -53.69
N LEU A 114 -52.98 -3.04 -53.21
CA LEU A 114 -52.71 -2.30 -51.98
C LEU A 114 -52.65 -3.22 -50.75
N ALA A 115 -53.51 -4.25 -50.71
CA ALA A 115 -53.50 -5.25 -49.66
C ALA A 115 -52.22 -6.12 -49.69
N GLU A 116 -51.79 -6.59 -50.86
CA GLU A 116 -50.52 -7.31 -51.04
C GLU A 116 -49.32 -6.44 -50.62
N GLN A 117 -49.26 -5.18 -51.07
CA GLN A 117 -48.21 -4.24 -50.67
C GLN A 117 -48.21 -3.97 -49.16
N SER A 118 -49.38 -3.88 -48.53
CA SER A 118 -49.50 -3.70 -47.08
C SER A 118 -49.01 -4.93 -46.32
N ALA A 119 -49.30 -6.14 -46.81
CA ALA A 119 -48.83 -7.38 -46.21
C ALA A 119 -47.30 -7.51 -46.31
N ASP A 120 -46.71 -7.17 -47.46
CA ASP A 120 -45.26 -7.17 -47.66
C ASP A 120 -44.57 -6.14 -46.74
N ALA A 121 -45.11 -4.92 -46.64
CA ALA A 121 -44.60 -3.90 -45.73
C ALA A 121 -44.69 -4.35 -44.26
N ALA A 122 -45.81 -4.93 -43.84
CA ALA A 122 -45.98 -5.46 -42.49
C ALA A 122 -44.97 -6.58 -42.20
N LYS A 123 -44.69 -7.46 -43.17
CA LYS A 123 -43.68 -8.51 -43.04
C LYS A 123 -42.27 -7.94 -42.86
N GLN A 124 -41.90 -6.90 -43.61
CA GLN A 124 -40.62 -6.22 -43.44
C GLN A 124 -40.49 -5.58 -42.05
N ILE A 125 -41.55 -4.89 -41.58
CA ILE A 125 -41.58 -4.32 -40.23
C ILE A 125 -41.45 -5.43 -39.18
N GLY A 126 -42.15 -6.56 -39.35
CA GLY A 126 -42.05 -7.71 -38.44
C GLY A 126 -40.63 -8.28 -38.36
N GLY A 127 -39.90 -8.31 -39.47
CA GLY A 127 -38.48 -8.66 -39.49
C GLY A 127 -37.63 -7.70 -38.65
N LEU A 128 -37.79 -6.39 -38.85
CA LEU A 128 -37.08 -5.36 -38.07
C LEU A 128 -37.40 -5.44 -36.57
N ILE A 129 -38.65 -5.69 -36.20
CA ILE A 129 -39.04 -5.84 -34.79
C ILE A 129 -38.36 -7.05 -34.16
N LYS A 130 -38.22 -8.16 -34.90
CA LYS A 130 -37.52 -9.35 -34.41
C LYS A 130 -36.02 -9.08 -34.21
N GLU A 131 -35.39 -8.35 -35.11
CA GLU A 131 -33.99 -7.92 -34.96
C GLU A 131 -33.83 -7.01 -33.73
N ILE A 132 -34.72 -6.05 -33.54
CA ILE A 132 -34.72 -5.17 -32.36
C ILE A 132 -34.88 -5.97 -31.06
N GLN A 133 -35.76 -6.98 -31.02
CA GLN A 133 -35.92 -7.85 -29.85
C GLN A 133 -34.61 -8.62 -29.54
N GLN A 134 -33.94 -9.14 -30.56
CA GLN A 134 -32.64 -9.82 -30.38
C GLN A 134 -31.57 -8.88 -29.85
N ASP A 135 -31.51 -7.64 -30.34
CA ASP A 135 -30.58 -6.63 -29.84
C ASP A 135 -30.87 -6.24 -28.39
N ILE A 136 -32.15 -6.18 -28.00
CA ILE A 136 -32.58 -5.93 -26.62
C ILE A 136 -32.11 -7.05 -25.69
N ASP A 137 -32.34 -8.33 -26.06
CA ASP A 137 -31.90 -9.48 -25.27
C ASP A 137 -30.37 -9.49 -25.09
N LYS A 138 -29.65 -9.19 -26.18
CA LYS A 138 -28.19 -9.06 -26.15
C LYS A 138 -27.74 -7.94 -25.23
N ALA A 139 -28.40 -6.77 -25.28
CA ALA A 139 -28.08 -5.65 -24.42
C ALA A 139 -28.30 -5.99 -22.94
N ILE A 140 -29.42 -6.64 -22.59
CA ILE A 140 -29.68 -7.11 -21.21
C ILE A 140 -28.58 -8.06 -20.75
N SER A 141 -28.17 -9.01 -21.58
CA SER A 141 -27.09 -9.95 -21.25
C SER A 141 -25.77 -9.23 -20.98
N VAL A 142 -25.36 -8.29 -21.83
CA VAL A 142 -24.12 -7.52 -21.67
C VAL A 142 -24.15 -6.67 -20.40
N MET A 143 -25.31 -6.06 -20.10
CA MET A 143 -25.48 -5.28 -18.87
C MET A 143 -25.41 -6.14 -17.62
N GLY A 144 -25.96 -7.36 -17.66
CA GLY A 144 -25.83 -8.34 -16.57
C GLY A 144 -24.36 -8.69 -16.29
N THR A 145 -23.59 -9.02 -17.32
CA THR A 145 -22.15 -9.26 -17.18
C THR A 145 -21.42 -8.01 -16.67
N GLY A 146 -21.80 -6.82 -17.14
CA GLY A 146 -21.22 -5.57 -16.65
C GLY A 146 -21.47 -5.32 -15.15
N ALA A 147 -22.65 -5.70 -14.64
CA ALA A 147 -22.95 -5.61 -13.21
C ALA A 147 -22.11 -6.59 -12.38
N GLU A 148 -21.90 -7.82 -12.87
CA GLU A 148 -21.03 -8.82 -12.21
C GLU A 148 -19.56 -8.35 -12.16
N GLU A 149 -19.05 -7.79 -13.26
CA GLU A 149 -17.69 -7.24 -13.33
C GLU A 149 -17.51 -6.07 -12.35
N LEU A 150 -18.50 -5.18 -12.21
CA LEU A 150 -18.46 -4.10 -11.22
C LEU A 150 -18.44 -4.65 -9.78
N ALA A 151 -19.22 -5.68 -9.48
CA ALA A 151 -19.23 -6.31 -8.16
C ALA A 151 -17.86 -6.92 -7.81
N SER A 152 -17.26 -7.65 -8.75
CA SER A 152 -15.89 -8.16 -8.63
C SER A 152 -14.87 -7.03 -8.47
N GLY A 153 -15.03 -5.94 -9.21
CA GLY A 153 -14.21 -4.74 -9.08
C GLY A 153 -14.30 -4.10 -7.69
N THR A 154 -15.49 -4.03 -7.09
CA THR A 154 -15.67 -3.54 -5.72
C THR A 154 -14.87 -4.37 -4.72
N ASP A 155 -14.91 -5.70 -4.82
CA ASP A 155 -14.19 -6.59 -3.90
C ASP A 155 -12.67 -6.44 -4.03
N GLN A 156 -12.16 -6.27 -5.26
CA GLN A 156 -10.74 -5.98 -5.50
C GLN A 156 -10.31 -4.65 -4.87
N VAL A 157 -11.11 -3.58 -5.04
CA VAL A 157 -10.80 -2.28 -4.44
C VAL A 157 -10.85 -2.34 -2.91
N ARG A 158 -11.78 -3.12 -2.32
CA ARG A 158 -11.80 -3.36 -0.87
C ARG A 158 -10.56 -4.08 -0.37
N ALA A 159 -10.03 -5.04 -1.14
CA ALA A 159 -8.76 -5.70 -0.79
C ALA A 159 -7.57 -4.73 -0.84
N VAL A 160 -7.59 -3.78 -1.78
CA VAL A 160 -6.61 -2.69 -1.84
C VAL A 160 -6.71 -1.76 -0.63
N ASP A 161 -7.93 -1.36 -0.23
CA ASP A 161 -8.14 -0.55 1.00
C ASP A 161 -7.59 -1.27 2.24
N ALA A 162 -7.90 -2.56 2.40
CA ALA A 162 -7.37 -3.37 3.49
C ALA A 162 -5.83 -3.40 3.50
N SER A 163 -5.21 -3.53 2.33
CA SER A 163 -3.75 -3.53 2.19
C SER A 163 -3.14 -2.19 2.61
N PHE A 164 -3.77 -1.05 2.27
CA PHE A 164 -3.31 0.26 2.73
C PHE A 164 -3.47 0.43 4.25
N ARG A 165 -4.53 -0.10 4.86
CA ARG A 165 -4.70 -0.11 6.33
C ARG A 165 -3.63 -0.94 7.03
N ASP A 166 -3.24 -2.07 6.45
CA ASP A 166 -2.14 -2.89 6.96
C ASP A 166 -0.80 -2.16 6.85
N ILE A 167 -0.57 -1.45 5.74
CA ILE A 167 0.62 -0.58 5.57
C ILE A 167 0.63 0.52 6.64
N LEU A 168 -0.48 1.21 6.90
CA LEU A 168 -0.57 2.23 7.95
C LEU A 168 -0.18 1.67 9.32
N THR A 169 -0.69 0.49 9.66
CA THR A 169 -0.36 -0.19 10.92
C THR A 169 1.11 -0.57 10.98
N ALA A 170 1.69 -1.06 9.87
CA ALA A 170 3.10 -1.41 9.79
C ALA A 170 4.01 -0.19 9.94
N VAL A 171 3.68 0.92 9.28
CA VAL A 171 4.41 2.18 9.37
C VAL A 171 4.36 2.75 10.78
N GLN A 172 3.20 2.70 11.44
CA GLN A 172 3.07 3.15 12.82
C GLN A 172 4.00 2.37 13.78
N ARG A 173 4.08 1.04 13.62
CA ARG A 173 5.03 0.21 14.38
C ARG A 173 6.49 0.54 14.09
N VAL A 174 6.82 0.91 12.84
CA VAL A 174 8.18 1.35 12.50
C VAL A 174 8.48 2.65 13.23
N THR A 175 7.59 3.64 13.20
CA THR A 175 7.75 4.91 13.93
C THR A 175 7.97 4.69 15.42
N GLU A 176 7.18 3.82 16.06
CA GLU A 176 7.34 3.47 17.48
C GLU A 176 8.73 2.86 17.76
N ARG A 177 9.18 1.91 16.94
CA ARG A 177 10.52 1.32 17.08
C ARG A 177 11.63 2.34 16.84
N MET A 178 11.44 3.29 15.93
CA MET A 178 12.43 4.33 15.69
C MET A 178 12.55 5.28 16.88
N GLN A 179 11.44 5.53 17.58
CA GLN A 179 11.47 6.27 18.85
C GLN A 179 12.29 5.54 19.92
N GLU A 180 12.10 4.22 20.06
CA GLU A 180 12.91 3.39 20.97
C GLU A 180 14.39 3.42 20.61
N VAL A 181 14.74 3.33 19.31
CA VAL A 181 16.13 3.45 18.83
C VAL A 181 16.71 4.82 19.16
N SER A 182 15.94 5.90 18.99
CA SER A 182 16.40 7.25 19.33
C SER A 182 16.73 7.36 20.82
N SER A 183 15.85 6.89 21.70
CA SER A 183 16.07 6.89 23.15
C SER A 183 17.29 6.05 23.55
N ALA A 184 17.44 4.84 22.99
CA ALA A 184 18.62 4.01 23.26
C ALA A 184 19.92 4.67 22.77
N THR A 185 19.86 5.41 21.66
CA THR A 185 21.02 6.14 21.11
C THR A 185 21.43 7.29 22.02
N GLU A 186 20.47 8.01 22.62
CA GLU A 186 20.73 9.05 23.62
C GLU A 186 21.37 8.48 24.90
N GLU A 187 20.88 7.34 25.38
CA GLU A 187 21.47 6.64 26.53
C GLU A 187 22.92 6.20 26.25
N ILE A 188 23.19 5.65 25.06
CA ILE A 188 24.55 5.27 24.65
C ILE A 188 25.45 6.51 24.55
N ALA A 189 24.94 7.63 24.02
CA ALA A 189 25.70 8.88 23.94
C ALA A 189 26.14 9.36 25.34
N SER A 190 25.20 9.39 26.28
CA SER A 190 25.46 9.77 27.68
C SER A 190 26.43 8.81 28.36
N GLY A 191 26.23 7.49 28.21
CA GLY A 191 27.13 6.48 28.77
C GLY A 191 28.54 6.56 28.20
N SER A 192 28.68 6.87 26.90
CA SER A 192 29.98 7.08 26.27
C SER A 192 30.71 8.30 26.85
N GLU A 193 30.01 9.39 27.12
CA GLU A 193 30.59 10.59 27.75
C GLU A 193 31.10 10.28 29.16
N GLN A 194 30.32 9.52 29.95
CA GLN A 194 30.75 9.07 31.27
C GLN A 194 32.02 8.21 31.21
N VAL A 195 32.12 7.30 30.24
CA VAL A 195 33.32 6.49 30.01
C VAL A 195 34.54 7.35 29.68
N VAL A 196 34.39 8.43 28.90
CA VAL A 196 35.49 9.38 28.62
C VAL A 196 36.01 9.98 29.92
N THR A 197 35.11 10.44 30.77
CA THR A 197 35.47 11.05 32.07
C THR A 197 36.23 10.06 32.94
N THR A 198 35.71 8.84 33.12
CA THR A 198 36.36 7.81 33.94
C THR A 198 37.73 7.40 33.39
N ILE A 199 37.89 7.31 32.06
CA ILE A 199 39.22 7.05 31.45
C ILE A 199 40.19 8.20 31.72
N GLY A 200 39.70 9.45 31.70
CA GLY A 200 40.47 10.63 32.08
C GLY A 200 41.01 10.54 33.51
N GLU A 201 40.15 10.18 34.46
CA GLU A 201 40.51 9.98 35.88
C GLU A 201 41.54 8.85 36.05
N ILE A 202 41.34 7.71 35.37
CA ILE A 202 42.29 6.58 35.42
C ILE A 202 43.67 7.00 34.88
N SER A 203 43.70 7.81 33.81
CA SER A 203 44.94 8.34 33.24
C SER A 203 45.67 9.23 34.24
N GLU A 204 44.95 10.09 34.97
CA GLU A 204 45.51 10.94 36.02
C GLU A 204 46.05 10.11 37.20
N ILE A 205 45.28 9.14 37.69
CA ILE A 205 45.70 8.21 38.75
C ILE A 205 46.97 7.45 38.32
N SER A 206 47.02 6.98 37.08
CA SER A 206 48.17 6.27 36.53
C SER A 206 49.42 7.15 36.48
N LYS A 207 49.28 8.42 36.09
CA LYS A 207 50.39 9.40 36.11
C LYS A 207 50.89 9.65 37.54
N ASN A 208 49.97 9.83 38.49
CA ASN A 208 50.32 10.05 39.89
C ASN A 208 51.01 8.81 40.51
N SER A 209 50.54 7.60 40.17
CA SER A 209 51.16 6.35 40.60
C SER A 209 52.57 6.15 40.02
N ALA A 210 52.77 6.49 38.74
CA ALA A 210 54.09 6.45 38.12
C ALA A 210 55.06 7.45 38.80
N ALA A 211 54.62 8.68 39.06
CA ALA A 211 55.41 9.68 39.78
C ALA A 211 55.73 9.23 41.22
N GLY A 212 54.76 8.67 41.93
CA GLY A 212 54.96 8.10 43.26
C GLY A 212 55.97 6.95 43.26
N THR A 213 55.90 6.06 42.28
CA THR A 213 56.85 4.94 42.11
C THR A 213 58.27 5.45 41.85
N GLN A 214 58.42 6.49 41.01
CA GLN A 214 59.72 7.12 40.76
C GLN A 214 60.29 7.74 42.04
N ASN A 215 59.45 8.40 42.86
CA ASN A 215 59.87 8.97 44.14
C ASN A 215 60.31 7.89 45.15
N VAL A 216 59.58 6.77 45.23
CA VAL A 216 59.96 5.62 46.05
C VAL A 216 61.29 5.03 45.59
N GLY A 217 61.54 4.94 44.28
CA GLY A 217 62.83 4.53 43.73
C GLY A 217 63.98 5.41 44.21
N ALA A 218 63.83 6.74 44.11
CA ALA A 218 64.83 7.70 44.58
C ALA A 218 65.09 7.58 46.10
N LEU A 219 64.05 7.46 46.92
CA LEU A 219 64.18 7.24 48.37
C LEU A 219 64.87 5.91 48.70
N THR A 220 64.64 4.88 47.90
CA THR A 220 65.29 3.57 48.07
C THR A 220 66.79 3.65 47.77
N GLU A 221 67.20 4.44 46.77
CA GLU A 221 68.61 4.71 46.47
C GLU A 221 69.28 5.48 47.62
N GLU A 222 68.64 6.54 48.12
CA GLU A 222 69.13 7.31 49.28
C GLU A 222 69.25 6.44 50.54
N GLN A 223 68.24 5.60 50.81
CA GLN A 223 68.24 4.66 51.91
C GLN A 223 69.38 3.64 51.79
N THR A 224 69.65 3.16 50.58
CA THR A 224 70.76 2.22 50.31
C THR A 224 72.11 2.88 50.63
N ALA A 225 72.33 4.11 50.18
CA ALA A 225 73.54 4.87 50.48
C ALA A 225 73.72 5.09 51.99
N SER A 226 72.65 5.46 52.72
CA SER A 226 72.70 5.62 54.17
C SER A 226 73.03 4.30 54.89
N MET A 227 72.51 3.17 54.41
CA MET A 227 72.84 1.85 54.95
C MET A 227 74.32 1.48 54.73
N GLU A 228 74.92 1.86 53.59
CA GLU A 228 76.35 1.69 53.34
C GLU A 228 77.20 2.52 54.32
N GLU A 229 76.81 3.77 54.60
CA GLU A 229 77.47 4.61 55.59
C GLU A 229 77.38 4.02 57.01
N ILE A 230 76.20 3.53 57.40
CA ILE A 230 75.99 2.86 58.70
C ILE A 230 76.86 1.61 58.80
N ALA A 231 76.93 0.80 57.75
CA ALA A 231 77.78 -0.39 57.74
C ALA A 231 79.26 -0.03 57.89
N ALA A 232 79.73 1.00 57.19
CA ALA A 232 81.09 1.51 57.31
C ALA A 232 81.39 2.03 58.73
N ALA A 233 80.48 2.78 59.33
CA ALA A 233 80.62 3.28 60.70
C ALA A 233 80.64 2.14 61.73
N ALA A 234 79.80 1.11 61.56
CA ALA A 234 79.79 -0.08 62.41
C ALA A 234 81.13 -0.85 62.30
N GLN A 235 81.70 -0.95 61.10
CA GLN A 235 83.02 -1.56 60.90
C GLN A 235 84.13 -0.75 61.58
N GLN A 236 84.09 0.59 61.50
CA GLN A 236 85.03 1.45 62.23
C GLN A 236 84.90 1.32 63.74
N LEU A 237 83.67 1.29 64.28
CA LEU A 237 83.41 1.08 65.70
C LEU A 237 83.95 -0.27 66.18
N ASN A 238 83.75 -1.34 65.40
CA ASN A 238 84.29 -2.66 65.70
C ASN A 238 85.83 -2.66 65.71
N GLN A 239 86.45 -1.98 64.74
CA GLN A 239 87.91 -1.81 64.70
C GLN A 239 88.42 -1.06 65.94
N MET A 240 87.79 0.05 66.31
CA MET A 240 88.13 0.81 67.52
C MET A 240 87.95 0.00 68.80
N ALA A 241 86.88 -0.79 68.90
CA ALA A 241 86.64 -1.68 70.03
C ALA A 241 87.75 -2.74 70.15
N GLY A 242 88.15 -3.37 69.04
CA GLY A 242 89.25 -4.32 69.00
C GLY A 242 90.60 -3.69 69.35
N ASP A 243 90.87 -2.46 68.91
CA ASP A 243 92.08 -1.72 69.27
C ASP A 243 92.09 -1.34 70.76
N LEU A 244 90.93 -0.96 71.33
CA LEU A 244 90.77 -0.67 72.76
C LEU A 244 90.99 -1.93 73.62
N GLU A 245 90.45 -3.08 73.18
CA GLU A 245 90.64 -4.38 73.84
C GLU A 245 92.13 -4.77 73.83
N ARG A 246 92.83 -4.56 72.71
CA ARG A 246 94.28 -4.80 72.58
C ARG A 246 95.10 -3.89 73.51
N LEU A 247 94.70 -2.62 73.66
CA LEU A 247 95.31 -1.68 74.59
C LEU A 247 95.08 -2.10 76.06
N LEU A 248 93.87 -2.49 76.43
CA LEU A 248 93.55 -2.98 77.79
C LEU A 248 94.29 -4.28 78.11
N GLY A 249 94.47 -5.18 77.14
CA GLY A 249 95.27 -6.40 77.29
C GLY A 249 96.73 -6.13 77.67
N ARG A 250 97.30 -4.97 77.33
CA ARG A 250 98.65 -4.57 77.77
C ARG A 250 98.72 -4.16 79.24
N PHE A 251 97.59 -3.79 79.85
CA PHE A 251 97.51 -3.37 81.25
C PHE A 251 97.08 -4.49 82.21
N LYS A 252 96.67 -5.66 81.70
CA LYS A 252 96.50 -6.87 82.52
C LYS A 252 97.86 -7.54 82.75
N LEU A 253 98.49 -7.23 83.88
CA LEU A 253 99.50 -8.05 84.56
C LEU A 253 98.87 -8.63 85.83
#